data_AF-A0A4Q5TNX2-F1
#
_entry.id   AF-A0A4Q5TNX2-F1
#
_cell.length_a   1.000
_cell.length_b   1.000
_cell.length_c   1.000
_cell.angle_alpha   90.00
_cell.angle_beta   90.00
_cell.angle_gamma   90.00
#
_symmetry.space_group_name_H-M   'P 1'
#
loop_
_entity.id
_entity.type
_entity.pdbx_description
1 polymer ?
#
loop_
_entity_poly.entity_id
_entity_poly.type
_entity_poly.pdbx_seq_one_letter_code
_entity_poly.pdbx_strand_id
1 'polypeptide(L)'
;GVLICEPYKSEIGRQWRFRTPEIATQSSETIFAMFLQYLSSGDFVGADMARKYLQMGYTRARRYANYKGGRKYDRENDYEQLERGTGSEEKARAAEIFYGSYKKAEADPVYAKMKKDWKQTRG
;
A
#
# COMPACT_ATOMS: atom_id res chain seq x y z
N GLY A 1 12.78 4.17 -0.54
CA GLY A 1 11.54 3.43 -0.18
C GLY A 1 10.47 4.41 0.26
N VAL A 2 9.19 4.01 0.36
CA VAL A 2 8.12 4.99 0.67
C VAL A 2 8.24 5.64 2.05
N LEU A 3 8.92 4.97 2.98
CA LEU A 3 9.00 5.41 4.38
C LEU A 3 10.04 6.53 4.64
N ILE A 4 10.73 7.02 3.60
CA ILE A 4 11.80 8.03 3.72
C ILE A 4 11.59 9.28 2.85
N CYS A 5 10.62 9.28 1.94
CA CYS A 5 10.43 10.36 0.98
C CYS A 5 9.43 11.38 1.54
N GLU A 6 9.94 12.46 2.14
CA GLU A 6 9.13 13.59 2.57
C GLU A 6 8.79 14.50 1.38
N PRO A 7 7.65 15.21 1.40
CA PRO A 7 6.63 15.23 2.47
C PRO A 7 5.65 14.04 2.42
N TYR A 8 5.66 13.27 1.33
CA TYR A 8 4.66 12.22 1.04
C TYR A 8 4.57 11.15 2.12
N LYS A 9 5.69 10.78 2.73
CA LYS A 9 5.70 9.84 3.86
C LYS A 9 4.86 10.38 5.03
N SER A 10 5.05 11.64 5.39
CA SER A 10 4.31 12.27 6.49
C SER A 10 2.84 12.50 6.15
N GLU A 11 2.53 12.86 4.90
CA GLU A 11 1.16 13.12 4.44
C GLU A 11 0.36 11.82 4.29
N ILE A 12 0.84 10.90 3.45
CA ILE A 12 0.15 9.66 3.09
C ILE A 12 0.22 8.65 4.25
N GLY A 13 1.36 8.60 4.95
CA GLY A 13 1.60 7.64 6.02
C GLY A 13 0.63 7.78 7.20
N ARG A 14 0.13 8.98 7.49
CA ARG A 14 -0.89 9.21 8.55
C ARG A 14 -2.24 8.56 8.23
N GLN A 15 -2.56 8.50 6.94
CA GLN A 15 -3.81 7.93 6.43
C GLN A 15 -3.73 6.40 6.29
N TRP A 16 -2.54 5.82 6.29
CA TRP A 16 -2.33 4.41 6.03
C TRP A 16 -2.63 3.51 7.25
N ARG A 17 -3.84 2.93 7.28
CA ARG A 17 -4.37 2.13 8.39
C ARG A 17 -5.20 0.96 7.85
N PHE A 18 -5.16 -0.19 8.52
CA PHE A 18 -5.87 -1.41 8.08
C PHE A 18 -6.25 -2.31 9.28
N ARG A 19 -6.64 -1.72 10.41
CA ARG A 19 -6.95 -2.51 11.61
C ARG A 19 -8.19 -3.39 11.38
N THR A 20 -9.27 -2.82 10.86
CA THR A 20 -10.51 -3.51 10.47
C THR A 20 -10.79 -3.26 8.99
N PRO A 21 -11.72 -4.00 8.35
CA PRO A 21 -12.12 -3.75 6.98
C PRO A 21 -12.62 -2.31 6.75
N GLU A 22 -13.39 -1.75 7.68
CA GLU A 22 -13.94 -0.39 7.59
C GLU A 22 -12.83 0.66 7.58
N ILE A 23 -11.85 0.51 8.46
CA ILE A 23 -10.65 1.37 8.50
C ILE A 23 -9.83 1.21 7.21
N ALA A 24 -9.73 -0.01 6.68
CA ALA A 24 -9.02 -0.27 5.43
C ALA A 24 -9.72 0.39 4.24
N THR A 25 -11.05 0.38 4.19
CA THR A 25 -11.86 1.08 3.18
C THR A 25 -11.52 2.56 3.19
N GLN A 26 -11.73 3.23 4.33
CA GLN A 26 -11.47 4.66 4.47
C GLN A 26 -10.01 5.02 4.14
N SER A 27 -9.06 4.21 4.61
CA SER A 27 -7.64 4.42 4.34
C SER A 27 -7.31 4.29 2.86
N SER A 28 -7.80 3.23 2.19
CA SER A 28 -7.51 2.99 0.78
C SER A 28 -8.15 4.05 -0.12
N GLU A 29 -9.36 4.50 0.20
CA GLU A 29 -10.08 5.53 -0.54
C GLU A 29 -9.40 6.88 -0.38
N THR A 30 -9.00 7.24 0.85
CA THR A 30 -8.26 8.48 1.12
C THR A 30 -6.95 8.52 0.33
N ILE A 31 -6.17 7.44 0.38
CA ILE A 31 -4.88 7.38 -0.33
C ILE A 31 -5.10 7.38 -1.85
N PHE A 32 -6.16 6.74 -2.34
CA PHE A 32 -6.50 6.78 -3.76
C PHE A 32 -6.95 8.18 -4.21
N ALA A 33 -7.68 8.92 -3.37
CA ALA A 33 -8.01 10.30 -3.64
C ALA A 33 -6.75 11.19 -3.69
N MET A 34 -5.81 11.00 -2.76
CA MET A 34 -4.51 11.70 -2.79
C MET A 34 -3.73 11.38 -4.07
N PHE A 35 -3.74 10.11 -4.51
CA PHE A 35 -3.15 9.70 -5.79
C PHE A 35 -3.72 10.48 -6.98
N LEU A 36 -5.05 10.57 -7.08
CA LEU A 36 -5.72 11.35 -8.13
C LEU A 36 -5.36 12.84 -8.04
N GLN A 37 -5.24 13.38 -6.83
CA GLN A 37 -4.83 14.76 -6.61
C GLN A 37 -3.42 15.02 -7.15
N TYR A 38 -2.44 14.17 -6.79
CA TYR A 38 -1.08 14.29 -7.29
C TYR A 38 -0.99 14.10 -8.82
N LEU A 39 -1.80 13.21 -9.40
CA LEU A 39 -1.90 13.08 -10.85
C LEU A 39 -2.40 14.39 -11.49
N SER A 40 -3.46 14.98 -10.93
CA SER A 40 -4.04 16.21 -11.47
C SER A 40 -3.10 17.41 -11.38
N SER A 41 -2.20 17.43 -10.40
CA SER A 41 -1.17 18.47 -10.26
C SER A 41 0.10 18.21 -11.08
N GLY A 42 0.17 17.09 -11.80
CA GLY A 42 1.37 16.68 -12.53
C GLY A 42 2.51 16.20 -11.63
N ASP A 43 2.24 15.94 -10.34
CA ASP A 43 3.23 15.41 -9.40
C ASP A 43 3.33 13.88 -9.50
N PHE A 44 4.21 13.42 -10.40
CA PHE A 44 4.46 11.99 -10.56
C PHE A 44 4.99 11.34 -9.28
N VAL A 45 5.87 12.01 -8.53
CA VAL A 45 6.51 11.40 -7.34
C VAL A 45 5.47 11.18 -6.27
N GLY A 46 4.61 12.17 -6.00
CA GLY A 46 3.49 12.04 -5.09
C GLY A 46 2.52 10.94 -5.50
N ALA A 47 2.15 10.89 -6.78
CA ALA A 47 1.26 9.85 -7.31
C ALA A 47 1.90 8.45 -7.15
N ASP A 48 3.17 8.28 -7.52
CA ASP A 48 3.89 7.01 -7.38
C ASP A 48 4.02 6.57 -5.92
N MET A 49 4.22 7.52 -5.00
CA MET A 49 4.27 7.28 -3.57
C MET A 49 2.91 6.80 -3.04
N ALA A 50 1.81 7.47 -3.37
CA ALA A 50 0.45 7.05 -2.98
C ALA A 50 0.12 5.64 -3.50
N ARG A 51 0.43 5.38 -4.78
CA ARG A 51 0.27 4.05 -5.40
C ARG A 51 1.09 2.97 -4.68
N LYS A 52 2.34 3.25 -4.30
CA LYS A 52 3.17 2.33 -3.50
C LYS A 52 2.61 2.12 -2.08
N TYR A 53 2.01 3.14 -1.45
CA TYR A 53 1.33 2.98 -0.17
C TYR A 53 0.11 2.04 -0.27
N LEU A 54 -0.66 2.12 -1.36
CA LEU A 54 -1.75 1.16 -1.63
C LEU A 54 -1.23 -0.27 -1.77
N GLN A 55 -0.14 -0.47 -2.54
CA GLN A 55 0.52 -1.77 -2.68
C GLN A 55 1.06 -2.29 -1.34
N MET A 56 1.65 -1.40 -0.53
CA MET A 56 2.15 -1.74 0.80
C MET A 56 1.00 -2.11 1.75
N GLY A 57 -0.16 -1.44 1.63
CA GLY A 57 -1.39 -1.79 2.35
C GLY A 57 -1.86 -3.20 2.03
N TYR A 58 -1.96 -3.54 0.74
CA TYR A 58 -2.31 -4.89 0.28
C TYR A 58 -1.34 -5.95 0.84
N THR A 59 -0.05 -5.79 0.58
CA THR A 59 0.96 -6.78 0.97
C THR A 59 1.06 -6.95 2.49
N ARG A 60 0.98 -5.85 3.25
CA ARG A 60 1.03 -5.93 4.72
C ARG A 60 -0.24 -6.52 5.30
N ALA A 61 -1.43 -6.12 4.85
CA ALA A 61 -2.68 -6.73 5.29
C ALA A 61 -2.70 -8.23 4.95
N ARG A 62 -2.25 -8.62 3.75
CA ARG A 62 -2.16 -10.03 3.36
C ARG A 62 -1.18 -10.82 4.24
N ARG A 63 -0.07 -10.22 4.66
CA ARG A 63 0.84 -10.84 5.64
C ARG A 63 0.15 -11.09 6.98
N TYR A 64 -0.67 -10.15 7.46
CA TYR A 64 -1.41 -10.29 8.71
C TYR A 64 -2.59 -11.28 8.60
N ALA A 65 -3.13 -11.48 7.39
CA ALA A 65 -4.09 -12.53 7.10
C ALA A 65 -3.44 -13.92 7.11
N ASN A 66 -2.20 -14.01 6.62
CA ASN A 66 -1.44 -15.26 6.58
C ASN A 66 -0.83 -15.63 7.94
N TYR A 67 -0.44 -14.66 8.76
CA TYR A 67 0.27 -14.89 10.01
C TYR A 67 -0.27 -14.00 11.12
N LYS A 68 -0.57 -14.59 12.29
CA LYS A 68 -1.04 -13.83 13.47
C LYS A 68 -0.08 -12.68 13.79
N GLY A 69 -0.62 -11.47 13.91
CA GLY A 69 0.18 -10.25 14.17
C GLY A 69 1.17 -9.87 13.06
N GLY A 70 1.14 -10.55 11.90
CA GLY A 70 2.09 -10.35 10.80
C GLY A 70 3.50 -10.89 11.07
N ARG A 71 3.71 -11.63 12.16
CA ARG A 71 5.01 -12.26 12.47
C ARG A 71 5.17 -13.49 11.58
N LYS A 72 6.16 -13.49 10.68
CA LYS A 72 6.45 -14.64 9.79
C LYS A 72 7.49 -15.59 10.39
N TYR A 73 8.39 -15.07 11.22
CA TYR A 73 9.53 -15.80 11.74
C TYR A 73 9.55 -15.73 13.27
N ASP A 74 9.89 -16.85 13.89
CA ASP A 74 10.00 -16.95 15.34
C ASP A 74 11.41 -16.56 15.81
N ARG A 75 11.56 -15.35 16.34
CA ARG A 75 12.85 -14.86 16.87
C ARG A 75 13.36 -15.66 18.07
N GLU A 76 12.50 -16.38 18.78
CA GLU A 76 12.88 -17.14 19.98
C GLU A 76 13.28 -18.58 19.62
N ASN A 77 12.94 -19.03 18.41
CA ASN A 77 13.28 -20.35 17.90
C ASN A 77 14.00 -20.23 16.54
N ASP A 78 15.26 -19.75 16.58
CA ASP A 78 16.18 -19.64 15.43
C ASP A 78 15.59 -19.05 14.13
N TYR A 79 14.67 -18.08 14.24
CA TYR A 79 13.96 -17.49 13.10
C TYR A 79 13.19 -18.51 12.25
N GLU A 80 12.74 -19.62 12.84
CA GLU A 80 11.90 -20.61 12.17
C GLU A 80 10.64 -19.95 11.59
N GLN A 81 10.21 -20.43 10.43
CA GLN A 81 9.01 -19.89 9.79
C GLN A 81 7.76 -20.35 10.55
N LEU A 82 6.96 -19.39 11.01
CA LEU A 82 5.69 -19.65 11.67
C LEU A 82 4.66 -20.25 10.70
N GLU A 83 3.71 -20.98 11.26
CA GLU A 83 2.62 -21.59 10.50
C GLU A 83 1.77 -20.52 9.79
N ARG A 84 1.53 -20.77 8.50
CA ARG A 84 0.66 -19.96 7.66
C ARG A 84 -0.80 -20.36 7.88
N GLY A 85 -1.69 -19.38 7.96
CA GLY A 85 -3.13 -19.56 8.21
C GLY A 85 -3.57 -19.13 9.61
N THR A 86 -2.63 -18.67 10.44
CA THR A 86 -2.89 -18.23 11.83
C THR A 86 -3.44 -16.81 11.94
N GLY A 87 -3.57 -16.09 10.82
CA GLY A 87 -4.10 -14.73 10.78
C GLY A 87 -5.64 -14.67 10.83
N SER A 88 -6.21 -13.49 10.54
CA SER A 88 -7.66 -13.30 10.58
C SER A 88 -8.28 -12.99 9.22
N GLU A 89 -9.54 -13.39 9.06
CA GLU A 89 -10.34 -13.11 7.86
C GLU A 89 -10.54 -11.60 7.63
N GLU A 90 -10.68 -10.81 8.70
CA GLU A 90 -10.74 -9.34 8.61
C GLU A 90 -9.51 -8.76 7.90
N LYS A 91 -8.32 -9.34 8.11
CA LYS A 91 -7.09 -8.93 7.42
C LYS A 91 -7.08 -9.36 5.97
N ALA A 92 -7.72 -10.48 5.63
CA ALA A 92 -7.91 -10.90 4.25
C ALA A 92 -8.79 -9.89 3.51
N ARG A 93 -9.93 -9.51 4.10
CA ARG A 93 -10.82 -8.48 3.55
C ARG A 93 -10.12 -7.12 3.41
N ALA A 94 -9.38 -6.70 4.43
CA ALA A 94 -8.56 -5.48 4.35
C ALA A 94 -7.54 -5.54 3.21
N ALA A 95 -6.91 -6.69 2.96
CA ALA A 95 -5.99 -6.87 1.85
C ALA A 95 -6.70 -6.72 0.48
N GLU A 96 -7.89 -7.30 0.33
CA GLU A 96 -8.69 -7.20 -0.90
C GLU A 96 -9.10 -5.76 -1.21
N ILE A 97 -9.51 -5.00 -0.18
CA ILE A 97 -9.83 -3.57 -0.29
C ILE A 97 -8.64 -2.78 -0.86
N PHE A 98 -7.45 -2.91 -0.23
CA PHE A 98 -6.25 -2.24 -0.73
C PHE A 98 -5.83 -2.72 -2.12
N TYR A 99 -6.02 -4.02 -2.40
CA TYR A 99 -5.71 -4.58 -3.71
C TYR A 99 -6.54 -3.94 -4.81
N GLY A 100 -7.85 -3.76 -4.58
CA GLY A 100 -8.74 -3.07 -5.51
C GLY A 100 -8.24 -1.66 -5.85
N SER A 101 -7.97 -0.84 -4.83
CA SER A 101 -7.46 0.53 -5.02
C SER A 101 -6.07 0.57 -5.66
N TYR A 102 -5.17 -0.35 -5.27
CA TYR A 102 -3.85 -0.49 -5.89
C TYR A 102 -3.95 -0.80 -7.38
N LYS A 103 -4.79 -1.78 -7.75
CA LYS A 103 -4.97 -2.17 -9.17
C LYS A 103 -5.59 -1.06 -10.00
N LYS A 104 -6.55 -0.30 -9.43
CA LYS A 104 -7.09 0.91 -10.08
C LYS A 104 -5.99 1.94 -10.35
N ALA A 105 -5.17 2.26 -9.35
CA ALA A 105 -4.08 3.23 -9.50
C ALA A 105 -2.99 2.77 -10.49
N GLU A 106 -2.61 1.50 -10.48
CA GLU A 106 -1.61 0.96 -11.43
C GLU A 106 -2.14 0.92 -12.87
N ALA A 107 -3.46 0.74 -13.07
CA ALA A 107 -4.10 0.71 -14.37
C ALA A 107 -4.46 2.10 -14.92
N ASP A 108 -4.24 3.17 -14.16
CA ASP A 108 -4.58 4.53 -14.58
C ASP A 108 -3.72 4.96 -15.79
N PRO A 109 -4.34 5.39 -16.91
CA PRO A 109 -3.61 5.71 -18.14
C PRO A 109 -2.74 6.97 -18.01
N VAL A 110 -3.14 7.94 -17.19
CA VAL A 110 -2.37 9.16 -16.95
C VAL A 110 -1.12 8.82 -16.15
N TYR A 111 -1.27 8.03 -15.08
CA TYR A 111 -0.14 7.51 -14.31
C TYR A 111 0.82 6.70 -15.18
N ALA A 112 0.30 5.80 -16.04
CA ALA A 112 1.12 4.99 -16.93
C ALA A 112 1.97 5.85 -17.88
N LYS A 113 1.39 6.94 -18.42
CA LYS A 113 2.10 7.91 -19.25
C LYS A 113 3.19 8.63 -18.44
N MET A 114 2.85 9.22 -17.30
CA MET A 114 3.82 9.93 -16.45
C MET A 114 4.98 9.02 -16.00
N LYS A 115 4.69 7.76 -15.67
CA LYS A 115 5.70 6.76 -15.31
C LYS A 115 6.65 6.46 -16.46
N LYS A 116 6.15 6.39 -17.69
CA LYS A 116 6.97 6.20 -18.89
C LYS A 116 7.88 7.42 -19.11
N ASP A 117 7.31 8.61 -19.06
CA ASP A 117 8.03 9.87 -19.27
C ASP A 117 9.12 10.08 -18.21
N TRP A 118 8.82 9.77 -16.93
CA TRP A 118 9.78 9.83 -15.83
C TRP A 118 10.95 8.87 -16.02
N LYS A 119 10.70 7.63 -16.47
CA LYS A 119 11.76 6.66 -16.76
C LYS A 119 12.65 7.09 -17.92
N GLN A 120 12.10 7.74 -18.93
CA GLN A 120 12.89 8.22 -20.08
C GLN A 120 13.77 9.42 -19.72
N THR A 121 13.30 10.26 -18.81
CA THR A 121 14.02 11.50 -18.43
C THR A 121 15.01 11.30 -17.28
N ARG A 122 14.80 10.30 -16.40
CA ARG A 122 15.57 10.12 -15.16
C ARG A 122 15.94 8.66 -14.83
N GLY A 123 15.56 7.70 -15.67
CA GLY A 123 15.91 6.28 -15.53
C GLY A 123 17.15 5.93 -16.32
#